data_AF-A0A957JCP1-F1
#
_entry.id   AF-A0A957JCP1-F1
#
_cell.length_a   1.000
_cell.length_b   1.000
_cell.length_c   1.000
_cell.angle_alpha   90.00
_cell.angle_beta   90.00
_cell.angle_gamma   90.00
#
_symmetry.space_group_name_H-M   'P 1'
#
loop_
_entity.id
_entity.type
_entity.pdbx_description
1 polymer ?
#
loop_
_entity_poly.entity_id
_entity_poly.type
_entity_poly.pdbx_seq_one_letter_code
_entity_poly.pdbx_strand_id
1 'polypeptide(L)'
;DSLLRNSTLSMGDPIRYELSLGSGSAEFEGVVVGSFDYFPTWYPSDGNLLFVGNLTNVFEVAGGEFPYHVWADSSGPIETESFRQELLAQQLYGTYWDEARPLVTAAQSQPQRQGLFGLLSVGFATSALLTVLGFFLYSLFSLQRRTVELGILRAVGLSKMRVIRLVAWELILLIVFGLLLGTGLGLLVSQQFIPFLQVGNEAIDLAPPYLVAIAWDAVGQIYMLFGLLFVAALLALSWRLLRRRIFESIKLGETI
;
A
#
# COMPACT_ATOMS: atom_id res chain seq x y z
N ASP A 1 -10.38 -3.86 20.91
CA ASP A 1 -11.51 -3.67 21.84
C ASP A 1 -10.99 -3.16 23.17
N SER A 2 -11.16 -1.86 23.40
CA SER A 2 -10.84 -1.23 24.67
C SER A 2 -11.66 -1.83 25.82
N LEU A 3 -11.02 -1.94 26.99
CA LEU A 3 -11.65 -2.34 28.26
C LEU A 3 -13.01 -1.67 28.53
N LEU A 4 -13.18 -0.40 28.13
CA LEU A 4 -14.42 0.37 28.31
C LEU A 4 -15.59 -0.07 27.42
N ARG A 5 -15.34 -0.76 26.29
CA ARG A 5 -16.43 -1.30 25.46
C ARG A 5 -17.01 -2.60 26.00
N ASN A 6 -16.18 -3.39 26.67
CA ASN A 6 -16.55 -4.71 27.19
C ASN A 6 -16.86 -4.70 28.70
N SER A 7 -16.72 -3.55 29.36
CA SER A 7 -17.08 -3.33 30.76
C SER A 7 -18.15 -2.25 30.89
N THR A 8 -18.80 -2.18 32.06
CA THR A 8 -19.73 -1.09 32.41
C THR A 8 -19.01 0.19 32.83
N LEU A 9 -17.68 0.27 32.68
CA LEU A 9 -16.87 1.40 33.12
C LEU A 9 -16.93 2.54 32.11
N SER A 10 -17.10 3.75 32.64
CA SER A 10 -17.13 5.01 31.90
C SER A 10 -15.93 5.88 32.26
N MET A 11 -15.62 6.87 31.42
CA MET A 11 -14.64 7.89 31.80
C MET A 11 -15.13 8.64 33.05
N GLY A 12 -14.25 8.85 34.01
CA GLY A 12 -14.55 9.46 35.30
C GLY A 12 -14.91 8.46 36.41
N ASP A 13 -15.10 7.18 36.10
CA ASP A 13 -15.38 6.17 37.11
C ASP A 13 -14.14 5.86 37.95
N PRO A 14 -14.25 5.78 39.28
CA PRO A 14 -13.18 5.31 40.14
C PRO A 14 -13.00 3.80 39.98
N ILE A 15 -11.75 3.36 39.83
CA ILE A 15 -11.38 1.96 39.72
C ILE A 15 -10.37 1.62 40.81
N ARG A 16 -10.50 0.40 41.34
CA ARG A 16 -9.49 -0.22 42.18
C ARG A 16 -8.86 -1.35 41.40
N TYR A 17 -7.54 -1.41 41.40
CA TYR A 17 -6.80 -2.44 40.70
C TYR A 17 -5.60 -2.89 41.52
N GLU A 18 -5.28 -4.17 41.42
CA GLU A 18 -4.15 -4.78 42.10
C GLU A 18 -3.07 -5.09 41.05
N LEU A 19 -1.86 -4.58 41.27
CA LEU A 19 -0.71 -4.93 40.43
C LEU A 19 0.16 -5.95 41.16
N SER A 20 0.42 -7.07 40.48
CA SER A 20 1.42 -8.04 40.94
C SER A 20 2.80 -7.55 40.54
N LEU A 21 3.61 -7.22 41.53
CA LEU A 21 4.95 -6.64 41.40
C LEU A 21 5.97 -7.64 41.92
N GLY A 22 6.20 -8.72 41.16
CA GLY A 22 7.27 -9.73 41.35
C GLY A 22 7.29 -10.48 42.70
N SER A 23 7.54 -9.76 43.80
CA SER A 23 7.60 -10.26 45.18
C SER A 23 6.36 -9.95 46.02
N GLY A 24 5.41 -9.15 45.53
CA GLY A 24 4.16 -8.84 46.23
C GLY A 24 3.08 -8.30 45.32
N SER A 25 1.94 -7.93 45.90
CA SER A 25 0.90 -7.18 45.22
C SER A 25 0.62 -5.88 45.95
N ALA A 26 0.30 -4.84 45.19
CA ALA A 26 -0.09 -3.55 45.73
C ALA A 26 -1.44 -3.14 45.15
N GLU A 27 -2.30 -2.61 46.02
CA GLU A 27 -3.62 -2.12 45.64
C GLU A 27 -3.51 -0.63 45.29
N PHE A 28 -4.11 -0.27 44.16
CA PHE A 28 -4.11 1.07 43.63
C PHE A 28 -5.54 1.56 43.44
N GLU A 29 -5.74 2.85 43.69
CA GLU A 29 -6.97 3.55 43.35
C GLU A 29 -6.68 4.54 42.24
N GLY A 30 -7.54 4.59 41.23
CA GLY A 30 -7.41 5.50 40.10
C GLY A 30 -8.76 5.89 39.53
N VAL A 31 -8.74 6.82 38.58
CA VAL A 31 -9.92 7.24 37.82
C VAL A 31 -9.68 6.96 36.35
N VAL A 32 -10.67 6.41 35.66
CA VAL A 32 -10.59 6.18 34.21
C VAL A 32 -10.57 7.52 33.48
N VAL A 33 -9.42 7.87 32.88
CA VAL A 33 -9.26 9.11 32.11
C VAL A 33 -9.49 8.94 30.60
N GLY A 34 -9.48 7.70 30.10
CA GLY A 34 -9.67 7.40 28.69
C GLY A 34 -9.44 5.93 28.35
N SER A 35 -9.54 5.60 27.07
CA SER A 35 -9.27 4.26 26.54
C SER A 35 -8.41 4.31 25.28
N PHE A 36 -7.76 3.18 25.01
CA PHE A 36 -7.04 2.91 23.78
C PHE A 36 -7.47 1.54 23.24
N ASP A 37 -7.44 1.37 21.92
CA ASP A 37 -7.77 0.09 21.29
C ASP A 37 -6.53 -0.76 21.00
N TYR A 38 -5.37 -0.13 20.84
CA TYR A 38 -4.07 -0.77 20.58
C TYR A 38 -2.98 -0.06 21.36
N PHE A 39 -1.97 -0.82 21.80
CA PHE A 39 -0.79 -0.31 22.48
C PHE A 39 0.45 -1.09 22.02
N PRO A 40 1.63 -0.46 21.96
CA PRO A 40 2.86 -1.16 21.55
C PRO A 40 3.07 -2.45 22.36
N THR A 41 3.44 -3.52 21.65
CA THR A 41 3.70 -4.87 22.20
C THR A 41 2.56 -5.51 22.99
N TRP A 42 1.35 -4.96 22.94
CA TRP A 42 0.17 -5.52 23.60
C TRP A 42 -0.88 -5.92 22.57
N TYR A 43 -1.30 -7.19 22.65
CA TYR A 43 -2.30 -7.76 21.76
C TYR A 43 -3.54 -8.15 22.57
N PRO A 44 -4.74 -7.69 22.19
CA PRO A 44 -5.98 -8.05 22.89
C PRO A 44 -6.24 -9.57 22.96
N SER A 45 -5.67 -10.34 22.04
CA SER A 45 -5.75 -11.80 21.98
C SER A 45 -5.06 -12.51 23.14
N ASP A 46 -4.10 -11.86 23.81
CA ASP A 46 -3.29 -12.49 24.86
C ASP A 46 -4.06 -12.63 26.18
N GLY A 47 -5.27 -12.08 26.27
CA GLY A 47 -6.12 -12.12 27.46
C GLY A 47 -5.63 -11.23 28.61
N ASN A 48 -4.47 -10.59 28.46
CA ASN A 48 -3.89 -9.70 29.45
C ASN A 48 -4.55 -8.31 29.38
N LEU A 49 -5.05 -7.83 30.52
CA LEU A 49 -5.53 -6.47 30.64
C LEU A 49 -4.34 -5.51 30.75
N LEU A 50 -4.33 -4.48 29.91
CA LEU A 50 -3.32 -3.43 29.96
C LEU A 50 -3.93 -2.13 30.48
N PHE A 51 -3.22 -1.50 31.42
CA PHE A 51 -3.52 -0.17 31.94
C PHE A 51 -2.35 0.77 31.66
N VAL A 52 -2.65 2.02 31.32
CA VAL A 52 -1.65 3.08 31.15
C VAL A 52 -1.82 4.05 32.30
N GLY A 53 -0.76 4.21 33.09
CA GLY A 53 -0.76 5.04 34.29
C GLY A 53 0.57 5.74 34.51
N ASN A 54 0.69 6.39 35.66
CA ASN A 54 1.92 7.09 36.03
C ASN A 54 2.87 6.13 36.75
N LEU A 55 4.07 5.95 36.18
CA LEU A 55 5.10 5.04 36.72
C LEU A 55 5.62 5.49 38.10
N THR A 56 5.76 6.80 38.32
CA THR A 56 6.20 7.35 39.61
C THR A 56 5.22 6.98 40.73
N ASN A 57 3.92 7.08 40.48
CA ASN A 57 2.90 6.65 41.45
C ASN A 57 3.02 5.15 41.76
N VAL A 58 3.30 4.32 40.75
CA VAL A 58 3.53 2.89 40.96
C VAL A 58 4.71 2.66 41.91
N PHE A 59 5.83 3.35 41.71
CA PHE A 59 7.01 3.19 42.57
C PHE A 59 6.81 3.74 43.99
N GLU A 60 6.08 4.86 44.15
CA GLU A 60 5.77 5.43 45.46
C GLU A 60 4.91 4.48 46.31
N VAL A 61 3.85 3.91 45.72
CA VAL A 61 2.96 2.97 46.42
C VAL A 61 3.63 1.61 46.63
N ALA A 62 4.41 1.13 45.66
CA ALA A 62 5.12 -0.14 45.75
C ALA A 62 6.36 -0.10 46.67
N GLY A 63 6.76 1.09 47.14
CA GLY A 63 7.86 1.28 48.08
C GLY A 63 9.26 1.13 47.46
N GLY A 64 9.39 1.26 46.14
CA GLY A 64 10.67 1.16 45.43
C GLY A 64 10.56 1.05 43.92
N GLU A 65 11.72 1.09 43.25
CA GLU A 65 11.84 0.88 41.81
C GLU A 65 11.91 -0.62 41.49
N PHE A 66 11.18 -1.04 40.46
CA PHE A 66 11.18 -2.41 39.93
C PHE A 66 11.72 -2.42 38.50
N PRO A 67 12.23 -3.54 37.99
CA PRO A 67 12.64 -3.64 36.59
C PRO A 67 11.47 -3.29 35.64
N TYR A 68 11.73 -2.42 34.66
CA TYR A 68 10.75 -1.99 33.66
C TYR A 68 11.37 -1.99 32.26
N HIS A 69 10.51 -2.06 31.25
CA HIS A 69 10.90 -1.88 29.85
C HIS A 69 10.71 -0.43 29.43
N VAL A 70 11.61 0.05 28.57
CA VAL A 70 11.56 1.41 28.02
C VAL A 70 11.49 1.33 26.51
N TRP A 71 10.54 2.06 25.93
CA TRP A 71 10.57 2.37 24.51
C TRP A 71 11.44 3.60 24.28
N ALA A 72 12.47 3.43 23.44
CA ALA A 72 13.36 4.50 23.02
C ALA A 72 13.36 4.59 21.50
N ASP A 73 13.40 5.82 20.98
CA ASP A 73 13.62 6.06 19.56
C ASP A 73 15.12 6.13 19.27
N SER A 74 15.51 5.67 18.09
CA SER A 74 16.90 5.71 17.62
C SER A 74 16.97 6.35 16.24
N SER A 75 17.88 7.30 16.09
CA SER A 75 18.15 7.98 14.82
C SER A 75 18.73 7.07 13.73
N GLY A 76 19.15 5.85 14.07
CA GLY A 76 19.75 4.91 13.13
C GLY A 76 19.76 3.45 13.62
N PRO A 77 20.34 2.53 12.83
CA PRO A 77 20.60 1.17 13.27
C PRO A 77 21.54 1.18 14.48
N ILE A 78 21.25 0.35 15.48
CA ILE A 78 22.08 0.24 16.67
C ILE A 78 23.12 -0.86 16.41
N GLU A 79 24.41 -0.53 16.52
CA GLU A 79 25.46 -1.54 16.48
C GLU A 79 25.59 -2.16 17.88
N THR A 80 25.15 -3.42 18.00
CA THR A 80 24.94 -4.13 19.26
C THR A 80 26.12 -4.06 20.23
N GLU A 81 27.36 -4.25 19.74
CA GLU A 81 28.54 -4.27 20.60
C GLU A 81 28.94 -2.87 21.09
N SER A 82 28.89 -1.86 20.22
CA SER A 82 29.18 -0.47 20.61
C SER A 82 28.16 0.03 21.64
N PHE A 83 26.88 -0.23 21.40
CA PHE A 83 25.80 0.16 22.29
C PHE A 83 25.88 -0.57 23.64
N ARG A 84 26.22 -1.87 23.63
CA ARG A 84 26.47 -2.62 24.86
C ARG A 84 27.60 -1.98 25.68
N GLN A 85 28.70 -1.57 25.05
CA GLN A 85 29.82 -0.92 25.73
C GLN A 85 29.40 0.42 26.35
N GLU A 86 28.59 1.21 25.64
CA GLU A 86 28.05 2.46 26.17
C GLU A 86 27.14 2.24 27.39
N LEU A 87 26.26 1.24 27.33
CA LEU A 87 25.40 0.86 28.46
C LEU A 87 26.23 0.43 29.68
N LEU A 88 27.25 -0.40 29.46
CA LEU A 88 28.17 -0.81 30.51
C LEU A 88 28.96 0.38 31.10
N ALA A 89 29.34 1.35 30.27
CA ALA A 89 30.02 2.57 30.71
C ALA A 89 29.10 3.46 31.58
N GLN A 90 27.79 3.41 31.35
CA GLN A 90 26.76 4.06 32.17
C GLN A 90 26.33 3.23 33.38
N GLN A 91 27.02 2.12 33.69
CA GLN A 91 26.70 1.22 34.80
C GLN A 91 25.33 0.53 34.64
N LEU A 92 24.80 0.46 33.42
CA LEU A 92 23.59 -0.28 33.09
C LEU A 92 23.97 -1.72 32.74
N TYR A 93 23.82 -2.62 33.70
CA TYR A 93 24.13 -4.05 33.55
C TYR A 93 22.86 -4.87 33.32
N GLY A 94 22.98 -5.97 32.57
CA GLY A 94 21.88 -6.93 32.39
C GLY A 94 20.70 -6.37 31.58
N THR A 95 20.89 -5.30 30.82
CA THR A 95 19.88 -4.72 29.93
C THR A 95 19.71 -5.58 28.68
N TYR A 96 18.46 -5.87 28.34
CA TYR A 96 18.07 -6.49 27.08
C TYR A 96 17.32 -5.47 26.24
N TRP A 97 17.48 -5.53 24.92
CA TRP A 97 16.75 -4.67 23.99
C TRP A 97 16.36 -5.45 22.75
N ASP A 98 15.18 -5.12 22.24
CA ASP A 98 14.68 -5.61 20.97
C ASP A 98 14.63 -4.46 19.98
N GLU A 99 15.23 -4.67 18.81
CA GLU A 99 15.17 -3.69 17.73
C GLU A 99 14.00 -4.01 16.79
N ALA A 100 13.18 -3.00 16.48
CA ALA A 100 12.06 -3.17 15.57
C ALA A 100 12.52 -3.50 14.13
N ARG A 101 13.64 -2.92 13.66
CA ARG A 101 14.07 -3.07 12.25
C ARG A 101 14.46 -4.51 11.88
N PRO A 102 15.29 -5.22 12.67
CA PRO A 102 15.57 -6.64 12.44
C PRO A 102 14.32 -7.51 12.50
N LEU A 103 13.43 -7.27 13.47
CA LEU A 103 12.16 -8.01 13.60
C LEU A 103 11.27 -7.82 12.36
N VAL A 104 11.13 -6.59 11.86
CA VAL A 104 10.38 -6.29 10.63
C VAL A 104 11.02 -6.95 9.41
N THR A 105 12.35 -6.90 9.29
CA THR A 105 13.07 -7.52 8.17
C THR A 105 12.92 -9.05 8.19
N ALA A 106 13.04 -9.66 9.36
CA ALA A 106 12.83 -11.09 9.55
C ALA A 106 11.39 -11.48 9.17
N ALA A 107 10.40 -10.71 9.63
CA ALA A 107 9.00 -10.91 9.27
C ALA A 107 8.75 -10.74 7.76
N GLN A 108 9.40 -9.78 7.09
CA GLN A 108 9.30 -9.59 5.63
C GLN A 108 9.99 -10.71 4.84
N SER A 109 11.02 -11.33 5.42
CA SER A 109 11.78 -12.43 4.80
C SER A 109 11.11 -13.80 4.89
N GLN A 110 9.95 -13.90 5.54
CA GLN A 110 9.21 -15.15 5.66
C GLN A 110 8.86 -15.73 4.27
N PRO A 111 9.18 -17.01 3.99
CA PRO A 111 8.95 -17.62 2.68
C PRO A 111 7.51 -17.54 2.20
N GLN A 112 6.54 -17.64 3.11
CA GLN A 112 5.10 -17.56 2.81
C GLN A 112 4.72 -16.16 2.30
N ARG A 113 5.28 -15.10 2.90
CA ARG A 113 5.07 -13.71 2.45
C ARG A 113 5.78 -13.43 1.13
N GLN A 114 7.05 -13.84 1.02
CA GLN A 114 7.81 -13.67 -0.23
C GLN A 114 7.17 -14.42 -1.41
N GLY A 115 6.68 -15.64 -1.19
CA GLY A 115 5.99 -16.43 -2.20
C GLY A 115 4.69 -15.77 -2.67
N LEU A 116 3.85 -15.33 -1.74
CA LEU A 116 2.59 -14.65 -2.05
C LEU A 116 2.83 -13.34 -2.82
N PHE A 117 3.68 -12.46 -2.30
CA PHE A 117 3.97 -11.19 -2.96
C PHE A 117 4.73 -11.37 -4.28
N GLY A 118 5.58 -12.38 -4.39
CA GLY A 118 6.24 -12.76 -5.64
C GLY A 118 5.23 -13.16 -6.71
N LEU A 119 4.28 -14.05 -6.37
CA LEU A 119 3.21 -14.47 -7.29
C LEU A 119 2.34 -13.29 -7.73
N LEU A 120 1.90 -12.45 -6.78
CA LEU A 120 1.12 -11.25 -7.08
C LEU A 120 1.87 -10.28 -7.99
N SER A 121 3.18 -10.09 -7.76
CA SER A 121 4.02 -9.21 -8.57
C SER A 121 4.19 -9.73 -9.99
N VAL A 122 4.45 -11.03 -10.17
CA VAL A 122 4.54 -11.66 -11.50
C VAL A 122 3.20 -11.63 -12.22
N GLY A 123 2.10 -11.92 -11.51
CA GLY A 123 0.74 -11.85 -12.05
C GLY A 123 0.38 -10.43 -12.50
N PHE A 124 0.74 -9.43 -11.70
CA PHE A 124 0.59 -8.02 -12.03
C PHE A 124 1.41 -7.64 -13.27
N ALA A 125 2.71 -7.96 -13.30
CA ALA A 125 3.59 -7.65 -14.43
C ALA A 125 3.10 -8.30 -15.73
N THR A 126 2.66 -9.56 -15.66
CA THR A 126 2.11 -10.30 -16.80
C THR A 126 0.80 -9.66 -17.29
N SER A 127 -0.12 -9.34 -16.36
CA SER A 127 -1.40 -8.69 -16.69
C SER A 127 -1.21 -7.30 -17.28
N ALA A 128 -0.25 -6.52 -16.73
CA ALA A 128 0.12 -5.22 -17.26
C ALA A 128 0.67 -5.36 -18.70
N LEU A 129 1.61 -6.28 -18.93
CA LEU A 129 2.16 -6.55 -20.26
C LEU A 129 1.07 -6.96 -21.27
N LEU A 130 0.19 -7.88 -20.90
CA LEU A 130 -0.93 -8.33 -21.74
C LEU A 130 -1.89 -7.18 -22.05
N THR A 131 -2.16 -6.32 -21.07
CA THR A 131 -3.03 -5.14 -21.25
C THR A 131 -2.40 -4.15 -22.22
N VAL A 132 -1.10 -3.89 -22.09
CA VAL A 132 -0.34 -3.04 -23.01
C VAL A 132 -0.37 -3.58 -24.43
N LEU A 133 -0.10 -4.87 -24.60
CA LEU A 133 -0.12 -5.53 -25.90
C LEU A 133 -1.53 -5.52 -26.50
N GLY A 134 -2.54 -5.83 -25.70
CA GLY A 134 -3.95 -5.82 -26.10
C GLY A 134 -4.41 -4.44 -26.55
N PHE A 135 -4.07 -3.39 -25.80
CA PHE A 135 -4.36 -2.01 -26.18
C PHE A 135 -3.66 -1.61 -27.48
N PHE A 136 -2.39 -1.97 -27.64
CA PHE A 136 -1.63 -1.69 -28.86
C PHE A 136 -2.25 -2.37 -30.09
N LEU A 137 -2.58 -3.66 -29.98
CA LEU A 137 -3.23 -4.42 -31.05
C LEU A 137 -4.62 -3.87 -31.37
N TYR A 138 -5.42 -3.54 -30.35
CA TYR A 138 -6.71 -2.89 -30.51
C TYR A 138 -6.59 -1.58 -31.28
N SER A 139 -5.65 -0.71 -30.88
CA SER A 139 -5.39 0.57 -31.55
C SER A 139 -5.01 0.34 -33.01
N LEU A 140 -4.10 -0.60 -33.28
CA LEU A 140 -3.66 -0.93 -34.64
C LEU A 140 -4.82 -1.41 -35.53
N PHE A 141 -5.66 -2.31 -35.05
CA PHE A 141 -6.79 -2.85 -35.81
C PHE A 141 -7.93 -1.85 -35.99
N SER A 142 -8.22 -1.05 -34.96
CA SER A 142 -9.20 0.04 -35.04
C SER A 142 -8.84 1.00 -36.18
N LEU A 143 -7.56 1.39 -36.26
CA LEU A 143 -7.05 2.24 -37.34
C LEU A 143 -7.14 1.57 -38.72
N GLN A 144 -6.84 0.28 -38.81
CA GLN A 144 -6.95 -0.45 -40.07
C GLN A 144 -8.39 -0.46 -40.59
N ARG A 145 -9.36 -0.81 -39.74
CA ARG A 145 -10.78 -0.87 -40.10
C ARG A 145 -11.33 0.48 -40.52
N ARG A 146 -10.90 1.57 -39.87
CA ARG A 146 -11.37 2.93 -40.15
C ARG A 146 -10.59 3.65 -41.24
N THR A 147 -9.69 2.97 -41.96
CA THR A 147 -8.90 3.61 -43.03
C THR A 147 -9.79 4.22 -44.13
N VAL A 148 -10.89 3.55 -44.49
CA VAL A 148 -11.85 4.03 -45.50
C VAL A 148 -12.60 5.27 -45.00
N GLU A 149 -13.11 5.25 -43.77
CA GLU A 149 -13.80 6.38 -43.13
C GLU A 149 -12.89 7.62 -43.04
N LEU A 150 -11.65 7.44 -42.56
CA LEU A 150 -10.65 8.50 -42.49
C LEU A 150 -10.25 9.01 -43.88
N GLY A 151 -10.30 8.15 -44.90
CA GLY A 151 -10.10 8.51 -46.31
C GLY A 151 -11.23 9.38 -46.86
N ILE A 152 -12.49 9.03 -46.57
CA ILE A 152 -13.68 9.81 -46.95
C ILE A 152 -13.65 11.19 -46.28
N LEU A 153 -13.35 11.27 -44.98
CA LEU A 153 -13.23 12.54 -44.25
C LEU A 153 -12.19 13.46 -44.90
N ARG A 154 -11.08 12.90 -45.38
CA ARG A 154 -10.06 13.67 -46.12
C ARG A 154 -10.56 14.13 -47.49
N ALA A 155 -11.35 13.32 -48.21
CA ALA A 155 -11.92 13.70 -49.51
C ALA A 155 -12.93 14.86 -49.38
N VAL A 156 -13.66 14.93 -48.26
CA VAL A 156 -14.57 16.04 -47.93
C VAL A 156 -13.82 17.33 -47.53
N GLY A 157 -12.50 17.29 -47.41
CA GLY A 157 -11.67 18.48 -47.19
C GLY A 157 -11.12 18.65 -45.77
N LEU A 158 -11.24 17.65 -44.89
CA LEU A 158 -10.59 17.69 -43.58
C LEU A 158 -9.07 17.61 -43.73
N SER A 159 -8.37 18.56 -43.08
CA SER A 159 -6.92 18.55 -43.01
C SER A 159 -6.39 17.35 -42.21
N LYS A 160 -5.19 16.86 -42.55
CA LYS A 160 -4.57 15.70 -41.89
C LYS A 160 -4.49 15.86 -40.36
N MET A 161 -4.24 17.08 -39.88
CA MET A 161 -4.17 17.38 -38.44
C MET A 161 -5.53 17.35 -37.75
N ARG A 162 -6.62 17.70 -38.44
CA ARG A 162 -7.97 17.55 -37.87
C ARG A 162 -8.34 16.07 -37.70
N VAL A 163 -7.98 15.23 -38.67
CA VAL A 163 -8.20 13.78 -38.59
C VAL A 163 -7.38 13.16 -37.45
N ILE A 164 -6.09 13.49 -37.34
CA ILE A 164 -5.23 13.00 -36.24
C ILE A 164 -5.79 13.44 -34.87
N ARG A 165 -6.22 14.69 -34.74
CA ARG A 165 -6.79 15.21 -33.49
C ARG A 165 -8.06 14.50 -33.08
N LEU A 166 -8.92 14.16 -34.03
CA LEU A 166 -10.16 13.43 -33.77
C LEU A 166 -9.87 12.04 -33.20
N VAL A 167 -8.95 11.30 -33.83
CA VAL A 167 -8.53 9.97 -33.34
C VAL A 167 -7.78 10.07 -32.01
N ALA A 168 -6.98 11.12 -31.82
CA ALA A 168 -6.31 11.36 -30.55
C ALA A 168 -7.30 11.55 -29.41
N TRP A 169 -8.38 12.33 -29.63
CA TRP A 169 -9.43 12.51 -28.64
C TRP A 169 -10.15 11.21 -28.27
N GLU A 170 -10.43 10.35 -29.25
CA GLU A 170 -11.01 9.04 -28.99
C GLU A 170 -10.10 8.17 -28.11
N LEU A 171 -8.80 8.12 -28.43
CA LEU A 171 -7.82 7.38 -27.64
C LEU A 171 -7.64 7.97 -26.23
N ILE A 172 -7.65 9.30 -26.08
CA ILE A 172 -7.61 9.97 -24.77
C ILE A 172 -8.81 9.53 -23.94
N LEU A 173 -10.02 9.60 -24.50
CA LEU A 173 -11.23 9.21 -23.79
C LEU A 173 -11.15 7.75 -23.34
N LEU A 174 -10.73 6.84 -24.23
CA LEU A 174 -10.56 5.43 -23.89
C LEU A 174 -9.57 5.20 -22.74
N ILE A 175 -8.42 5.88 -22.77
CA ILE A 175 -7.41 5.73 -21.71
C ILE A 175 -7.89 6.34 -20.41
N VAL A 176 -8.47 7.54 -20.44
CA VAL A 176 -8.98 8.20 -19.23
C VAL A 176 -10.06 7.35 -18.58
N PHE A 177 -11.03 6.84 -19.35
CA PHE A 177 -12.04 5.93 -18.83
C PHE A 177 -11.44 4.63 -18.29
N GLY A 178 -10.48 4.04 -19.01
CA GLY A 178 -9.78 2.84 -18.57
C GLY A 178 -9.01 3.04 -17.27
N LEU A 179 -8.30 4.17 -17.12
CA LEU A 179 -7.58 4.53 -15.91
C LEU A 179 -8.53 4.80 -14.75
N LEU A 180 -9.62 5.54 -14.97
CA LEU A 180 -10.61 5.82 -13.92
C LEU A 180 -11.28 4.53 -13.43
N LEU A 181 -11.78 3.70 -14.33
CA LEU A 181 -12.42 2.43 -13.97
C LEU A 181 -11.43 1.45 -13.36
N GLY A 182 -10.24 1.32 -13.94
CA GLY A 182 -9.19 0.44 -13.44
C GLY A 182 -8.72 0.84 -12.04
N THR A 183 -8.57 2.15 -11.79
CA THR A 183 -8.21 2.67 -10.46
C THR A 183 -9.35 2.43 -9.47
N GLY A 184 -10.60 2.72 -9.84
CA GLY A 184 -11.76 2.47 -8.98
C GLY A 184 -11.89 0.99 -8.60
N LEU A 185 -11.77 0.08 -9.57
CA LEU A 185 -11.78 -1.36 -9.32
C LEU A 185 -10.58 -1.80 -8.47
N GLY A 186 -9.39 -1.26 -8.75
CA GLY A 186 -8.18 -1.55 -7.97
C GLY A 186 -8.34 -1.16 -6.50
N LEU A 187 -8.92 0.02 -6.22
CA LEU A 187 -9.22 0.48 -4.87
C LEU A 187 -10.25 -0.42 -4.17
N LEU A 188 -11.34 -0.80 -4.86
CA LEU A 188 -12.36 -1.69 -4.31
C LEU A 188 -11.79 -3.08 -3.98
N VAL A 189 -11.02 -3.66 -4.90
CA VAL A 189 -10.37 -4.96 -4.68
C VAL A 189 -9.34 -4.85 -3.57
N SER A 190 -8.56 -3.77 -3.52
CA SER A 190 -7.58 -3.51 -2.46
C SER A 190 -8.24 -3.46 -1.08
N GLN A 191 -9.34 -2.74 -0.93
CA GLN A 191 -10.06 -2.65 0.34
C GLN A 191 -10.69 -3.97 0.75
N GLN A 192 -11.23 -4.72 -0.21
CA GLN A 192 -11.91 -5.97 0.06
C GLN A 192 -10.93 -7.13 0.34
N PHE A 193 -9.86 -7.27 -0.46
CA PHE A 193 -9.02 -8.48 -0.45
C PHE A 193 -7.75 -8.36 0.39
N ILE A 194 -7.11 -7.18 0.49
CA ILE A 194 -5.86 -7.04 1.25
C ILE A 194 -6.00 -7.46 2.73
N PRO A 195 -7.10 -7.17 3.45
CA PRO A 195 -7.28 -7.66 4.81
C PRO A 195 -7.22 -9.19 4.93
N PHE A 196 -7.59 -9.93 3.87
CA PHE A 196 -7.51 -11.39 3.82
C PHE A 196 -6.13 -11.93 3.42
N LEU A 197 -5.23 -11.08 2.93
CA LEU A 197 -3.85 -11.47 2.58
C LEU A 197 -2.92 -11.49 3.80
N GLN A 198 -3.46 -11.34 5.02
CA GLN A 198 -2.70 -11.50 6.25
C GLN A 198 -2.19 -12.94 6.35
N VAL A 199 -0.89 -13.10 6.10
CA VAL A 199 -0.18 -14.35 6.32
C VAL A 199 0.25 -14.36 7.79
N GLY A 200 -0.53 -15.07 8.59
CA GLY A 200 -0.33 -15.28 10.03
C GLY A 200 -1.18 -16.47 10.48
N ASN A 201 -0.66 -17.27 11.42
CA ASN A 201 -1.34 -18.48 11.90
C ASN A 201 -2.00 -18.26 13.27
N GLU A 202 -1.69 -17.16 13.96
CA GLU A 202 -2.15 -16.90 15.32
C GLU A 202 -2.97 -15.62 15.41
N ALA A 203 -3.90 -15.55 16.36
CA ALA A 203 -4.77 -14.38 16.59
C ALA A 203 -3.97 -13.08 16.84
N ILE A 204 -2.73 -13.21 17.32
CA ILE A 204 -1.75 -12.14 17.55
C ILE A 204 -1.32 -11.50 16.22
N ASP A 205 -1.24 -12.29 15.14
CA ASP A 205 -0.82 -11.81 13.80
C ASP A 205 -1.90 -10.94 13.12
N LEU A 206 -3.14 -10.95 13.62
CA LEU A 206 -4.28 -10.20 13.06
C LEU A 206 -4.51 -8.84 13.71
N ALA A 207 -3.76 -8.52 14.77
CA ALA A 207 -3.80 -7.24 15.45
C ALA A 207 -2.45 -6.53 15.31
N PRO A 208 -2.41 -5.22 14.98
CA PRO A 208 -3.52 -4.35 14.60
C PRO A 208 -4.07 -4.68 13.19
N PRO A 209 -5.31 -4.29 12.88
CA PRO A 209 -5.93 -4.55 11.58
C PRO A 209 -5.09 -3.95 10.46
N TYR A 210 -4.96 -4.70 9.37
CA TYR A 210 -4.13 -4.28 8.24
C TYR A 210 -4.61 -2.96 7.65
N LEU A 211 -3.76 -1.94 7.73
CA LEU A 211 -4.02 -0.65 7.09
C LEU A 211 -3.67 -0.76 5.61
N VAL A 212 -4.69 -0.61 4.76
CA VAL A 212 -4.51 -0.59 3.31
C VAL A 212 -3.82 0.72 2.92
N ALA A 213 -2.50 0.68 2.81
CA ALA A 213 -1.68 1.77 2.30
C ALA A 213 -1.44 1.60 0.80
N ILE A 214 -1.98 2.53 0.00
CA ILE A 214 -1.79 2.52 -1.45
C ILE A 214 -0.49 3.23 -1.79
N ALA A 215 0.42 2.51 -2.46
CA ALA A 215 1.68 3.08 -2.96
C ALA A 215 1.42 3.96 -4.20
N TRP A 216 1.03 5.22 -3.97
CA TRP A 216 0.75 6.18 -5.04
C TRP A 216 1.91 6.38 -6.01
N ASP A 217 3.15 6.23 -5.53
CA ASP A 217 4.35 6.30 -6.38
C ASP A 217 4.35 5.19 -7.44
N ALA A 218 4.02 3.96 -7.05
CA ALA A 218 3.92 2.82 -7.97
C ALA A 218 2.74 2.99 -8.94
N VAL A 219 1.60 3.50 -8.47
CA VAL A 219 0.45 3.85 -9.32
C VAL A 219 0.84 4.91 -10.35
N GLY A 220 1.60 5.93 -9.94
CA GLY A 220 2.12 6.96 -10.83
C GLY A 220 3.03 6.42 -11.94
N GLN A 221 3.88 5.44 -11.62
CA GLN A 221 4.72 4.75 -12.62
C GLN A 221 3.87 4.01 -13.66
N ILE A 222 2.77 3.37 -13.24
CA ILE A 222 1.84 2.69 -14.15
C ILE A 222 1.17 3.71 -15.08
N TYR A 223 0.69 4.84 -14.53
CA TYR A 223 0.11 5.90 -15.35
C TYR A 223 1.11 6.48 -16.36
N MET A 224 2.36 6.64 -15.95
CA MET A 224 3.44 7.06 -16.83
C MET A 224 3.65 6.07 -17.98
N LEU A 225 3.67 4.77 -17.69
CA LEU A 225 3.79 3.72 -18.71
C LEU A 225 2.64 3.77 -19.73
N PHE A 226 1.39 3.86 -19.26
CA PHE A 226 0.23 4.00 -20.15
C PHE A 226 0.27 5.31 -20.95
N GLY A 227 0.72 6.40 -20.35
CA GLY A 227 0.93 7.69 -21.04
C GLY A 227 1.99 7.59 -22.14
N LEU A 228 3.12 6.93 -21.90
CA LEU A 228 4.15 6.70 -22.91
C LEU A 228 3.63 5.85 -24.08
N LEU A 229 2.85 4.82 -23.79
CA LEU A 229 2.23 3.96 -24.81
C LEU A 229 1.20 4.71 -25.65
N PHE A 230 0.42 5.59 -25.02
CA PHE A 230 -0.48 6.48 -25.73
C PHE A 230 0.27 7.36 -26.74
N VAL A 231 1.37 8.00 -26.30
CA VAL A 231 2.23 8.80 -27.18
C VAL A 231 2.80 7.95 -28.31
N ALA A 232 3.28 6.74 -28.02
CA ALA A 232 3.78 5.83 -29.04
C ALA A 232 2.70 5.45 -30.07
N ALA A 233 1.46 5.19 -29.63
CA ALA A 233 0.34 4.91 -30.51
C ALA A 233 -0.03 6.11 -31.39
N LEU A 234 -0.03 7.33 -30.85
CA LEU A 234 -0.25 8.57 -31.62
C LEU A 234 0.86 8.81 -32.64
N LEU A 235 2.11 8.56 -32.28
CA LEU A 235 3.25 8.68 -33.20
C LEU A 235 3.15 7.65 -34.32
N ALA A 236 2.83 6.39 -34.01
CA ALA A 236 2.62 5.35 -35.00
C ALA A 236 1.47 5.72 -35.97
N LEU A 237 0.37 6.26 -35.43
CA LEU A 237 -0.74 6.78 -36.23
C LEU A 237 -0.31 7.92 -37.15
N SER A 238 0.33 8.94 -36.58
CA SER A 238 0.79 10.12 -37.30
C SER A 238 1.73 9.71 -38.43
N TRP A 239 2.69 8.83 -38.13
CA TRP A 239 3.65 8.31 -39.10
C TRP A 239 2.98 7.54 -40.23
N ARG A 240 2.02 6.67 -39.91
CA ARG A 240 1.29 5.87 -40.90
C ARG A 240 0.44 6.73 -41.83
N LEU A 241 -0.22 7.77 -41.30
CA LEU A 241 -1.01 8.72 -42.09
C LEU A 241 -0.14 9.63 -42.97
N LEU A 242 1.08 9.94 -42.53
CA LEU A 242 2.04 10.74 -43.30
C LEU A 242 2.73 9.93 -44.41
N ARG A 243 3.03 8.65 -44.18
CA ARG A 243 3.74 7.80 -45.16
C ARG A 243 2.87 7.27 -46.30
N ARG A 244 1.54 7.18 -46.17
CA ARG A 244 0.66 6.80 -47.30
C ARG A 244 0.52 7.97 -48.29
N ARG A 245 1.40 7.99 -49.30
CA ARG A 245 1.24 8.83 -50.50
C ARG A 245 0.02 8.32 -51.27
N ILE A 246 -0.87 9.24 -51.61
CA ILE A 246 -2.18 9.06 -52.26
C ILE A 246 -2.08 8.45 -53.69
N PHE A 247 -0.86 8.27 -54.20
CA PHE A 247 -0.58 7.97 -55.60
C PHE A 247 -0.96 6.56 -56.08
N GLU A 248 -1.34 5.62 -55.21
CA GLU A 248 -1.86 4.31 -55.65
C GLU A 248 -3.38 4.30 -55.90
N SER A 249 -4.13 5.26 -55.34
CA SER A 249 -5.60 5.26 -55.44
C SER A 249 -6.16 5.76 -56.79
N ILE A 250 -5.33 6.39 -57.64
CA ILE A 250 -5.76 6.93 -58.94
C ILE A 250 -5.66 5.87 -60.06
N LYS A 251 -4.92 4.77 -59.86
CA LYS A 251 -4.73 3.73 -60.89
C LYS A 251 -5.72 2.57 -60.87
N LEU A 252 -6.62 2.52 -59.88
CA LEU A 252 -7.66 1.48 -59.77
C LEU A 252 -8.97 1.84 -60.48
N GLY A 253 -9.10 3.05 -61.02
CA GLY A 253 -10.25 3.47 -61.83
C GLY A 253 -10.10 3.20 -63.33
N GLU A 254 -8.98 2.64 -63.78
CA GLU A 254 -8.69 2.41 -65.21
C GLU A 254 -8.87 0.95 -65.64
N THR A 255 -9.27 0.06 -64.73
CA THR A 255 -9.73 -1.29 -65.07
C THR A 255 -11.20 -1.42 -64.72
N ILE A 256 -12.02 -0.74 -65.52
CA ILE A 256 -13.35 -1.25 -65.89
C ILE A 256 -13.14 -2.52 -66.72
#